data_AF-A0A2U3KH23-F1
#
_entry.id   AF-A0A2U3KH23-F1
#
_cell.length_a   1.000
_cell.length_b   1.000
_cell.length_c   1.000
_cell.angle_alpha   90.00
_cell.angle_beta   90.00
_cell.angle_gamma   90.00
#
_symmetry.space_group_name_H-M   'P 1'
#
loop_
_entity.id
_entity.type
_entity.pdbx_description
1 polymer ?
#
loop_
_entity_poly.entity_id
_entity_poly.type
_entity_poly.pdbx_seq_one_letter_code
_entity_poly.pdbx_strand_id
1 'polypeptide(L)'
;MTCKRCRKSFAAEEARCPHCGEPKPDSTGLFQTSTVLISAGGADLVYRSVEEVPARLRTQLLKSTNGANSATILIADQRGRKEIAKAMRKLPGPAQRRLIHSILSSEASPGAARWLTPVRKWAIVAVLAAATLALVAFVFLHR
;
A
#
# COMPACT_ATOMS: atom_id res chain seq x y z
N MET A 1 10.26 -18.44 -35.65
CA MET A 1 10.83 -17.16 -36.15
C MET A 1 12.19 -17.42 -36.80
N THR A 2 12.71 -16.51 -37.62
CA THR A 2 13.91 -16.77 -38.45
C THR A 2 15.08 -15.87 -38.01
N CYS A 3 16.26 -16.46 -37.79
CA CYS A 3 17.46 -15.71 -37.41
C CYS A 3 17.96 -14.85 -38.58
N LYS A 4 18.24 -13.56 -38.36
CA LYS A 4 18.78 -12.66 -39.40
C LYS A 4 20.19 -13.06 -39.87
N ARG A 5 20.99 -13.70 -39.00
CA ARG A 5 22.37 -14.12 -39.31
C ARG A 5 22.44 -15.48 -40.01
N CYS A 6 21.88 -16.54 -39.40
CA CYS A 6 22.01 -17.90 -39.93
C CYS A 6 20.79 -18.39 -40.73
N ARG A 7 19.72 -17.59 -40.83
CA ARG A 7 18.46 -17.88 -41.56
C ARG A 7 17.73 -19.16 -41.16
N LYS A 8 18.15 -19.82 -40.08
CA LYS A 8 17.46 -21.00 -39.53
C LYS A 8 16.27 -20.57 -38.68
N SER A 9 15.22 -21.39 -38.70
CA SER A 9 14.04 -21.23 -37.86
C SER A 9 14.33 -21.72 -36.44
N PHE A 10 13.81 -21.02 -35.45
CA PHE A 10 13.89 -21.41 -34.04
C PHE A 10 12.63 -20.94 -33.27
N ALA A 11 12.42 -21.50 -32.08
CA ALA A 11 11.21 -21.26 -31.29
C ALA A 11 11.25 -19.87 -30.64
N ALA A 12 10.06 -19.32 -30.36
CA ALA A 12 9.91 -17.95 -29.87
C ALA A 12 10.53 -17.70 -28.49
N GLU A 13 10.68 -18.78 -27.72
CA GLU A 13 11.08 -18.83 -26.31
C GLU A 13 12.60 -18.73 -26.11
N GLU A 14 13.41 -19.06 -27.13
CA GLU A 14 14.86 -18.95 -26.99
C GLU A 14 15.36 -17.50 -27.10
N ALA A 15 16.10 -17.05 -26.07
CA ALA A 15 16.73 -15.72 -26.02
C ALA A 15 17.89 -15.56 -27.01
N ARG A 16 18.49 -16.67 -27.48
CA ARG A 16 19.58 -16.71 -28.45
C ARG A 16 19.28 -17.77 -29.50
N CYS A 17 19.76 -17.58 -30.73
CA CYS A 17 19.60 -18.59 -31.76
C CYS A 17 20.41 -19.86 -31.40
N PRO A 18 19.80 -21.05 -31.30
CA PRO A 18 20.50 -22.28 -30.91
C PRO A 18 21.55 -22.73 -31.93
N HIS A 19 21.53 -22.18 -33.15
CA HIS A 19 22.42 -22.59 -34.22
C HIS A 19 23.67 -21.72 -34.39
N CYS A 20 23.60 -20.44 -34.03
CA CYS A 20 24.70 -19.50 -34.24
C CYS A 20 25.00 -18.60 -33.04
N GLY A 21 24.22 -18.70 -31.96
CA GLY A 21 24.42 -17.93 -30.74
C GLY A 21 24.02 -16.45 -30.83
N GLU A 22 23.52 -15.98 -31.98
CA GLU A 22 23.10 -14.59 -32.16
C GLU A 22 22.03 -14.22 -31.12
N PRO A 23 22.23 -13.15 -30.33
CA PRO A 23 21.22 -12.68 -29.39
C PRO A 23 19.99 -12.17 -30.16
N LYS A 24 18.81 -12.49 -29.66
CA LYS A 24 17.55 -11.98 -30.21
C LYS A 24 17.52 -10.45 -30.02
N PRO A 25 17.37 -9.64 -31.08
CA PRO A 25 17.37 -8.18 -30.95
C PRO A 25 16.21 -7.65 -30.10
N ASP A 26 15.10 -8.41 -30.04
CA ASP A 26 13.92 -8.10 -29.23
C ASP A 26 13.88 -8.88 -27.90
N SER A 27 15.01 -9.44 -27.45
CA SER A 27 15.10 -9.99 -26.08
C SER A 27 15.12 -8.85 -25.06
N THR A 28 13.92 -8.38 -24.73
CA THR A 28 13.73 -7.42 -23.64
C THR A 28 13.98 -8.16 -22.32
N GLY A 29 15.19 -8.06 -21.77
CA GLY A 29 15.52 -8.55 -20.44
C GLY A 29 15.31 -7.46 -19.39
N LEU A 30 14.75 -7.80 -18.23
CA LEU A 30 14.68 -6.90 -17.08
C LEU A 30 15.76 -7.32 -16.07
N PHE A 31 16.69 -6.42 -15.75
CA PHE A 31 17.58 -6.59 -14.61
C PHE A 31 16.92 -5.96 -13.38
N GLN A 32 16.50 -6.79 -12.43
CA GLN A 32 15.94 -6.31 -11.16
C GLN A 32 17.07 -6.22 -10.12
N THR A 33 17.40 -4.99 -9.71
CA THR A 33 18.34 -4.73 -8.62
C THR A 33 17.57 -4.08 -7.48
N SER A 34 17.58 -4.70 -6.30
CA SER A 34 17.09 -4.09 -5.06
C SER A 34 18.28 -3.67 -4.20
N THR A 35 18.13 -2.56 -3.48
CA THR A 35 19.11 -2.11 -2.49
C THR A 35 18.35 -1.53 -1.31
N VAL A 36 18.70 -1.97 -0.11
CA VAL A 36 18.08 -1.53 1.14
C VAL A 36 19.16 -0.85 1.97
N LEU A 37 19.06 0.47 2.12
CA LEU A 37 19.90 1.24 3.03
C LEU A 37 19.17 1.38 4.38
N ILE A 38 19.84 1.01 5.47
CA ILE A 38 19.32 1.18 6.82
C ILE A 38 20.30 2.04 7.61
N SER A 39 19.81 3.22 8.00
CA SER A 39 20.46 4.12 8.95
C SER A 39 19.79 3.96 10.31
N ALA A 40 20.43 3.26 11.24
CA ALA A 40 19.89 3.00 12.56
C ALA A 40 20.99 2.99 13.63
N GLY A 41 20.74 3.65 14.77
CA GLY A 41 21.67 3.64 15.90
C GLY A 41 23.05 4.25 15.60
N GLY A 42 23.14 5.15 14.62
CA GLY A 42 24.41 5.76 14.19
C GLY A 42 25.22 4.95 13.19
N ALA A 43 24.68 3.83 12.68
CA ALA A 43 25.31 3.02 11.64
C ALA A 43 24.48 3.02 10.36
N ASP A 44 25.18 3.07 9.22
CA ASP A 44 24.62 2.98 7.87
C ASP A 44 25.05 1.66 7.23
N LEU A 45 24.08 0.80 6.91
CA LEU A 45 24.32 -0.52 6.32
C LEU A 45 23.50 -0.70 5.04
N VAL A 46 24.12 -1.30 4.02
CA VAL A 46 23.52 -1.56 2.71
C VAL A 46 23.33 -3.07 2.51
N TYR A 47 22.11 -3.47 2.16
CA TYR A 47 21.73 -4.85 1.85
C TYR A 47 21.21 -4.96 0.42
N ARG A 48 21.35 -6.13 -0.21
CA ARG A 48 20.89 -6.35 -1.60
C ARG A 48 19.43 -6.77 -1.67
N SER A 49 18.88 -7.23 -0.55
CA SER A 49 17.49 -7.66 -0.45
C SER A 49 16.95 -7.45 0.96
N VAL A 50 15.64 -7.57 1.13
CA VAL A 50 14.99 -7.47 2.46
C VAL A 50 15.27 -8.73 3.28
N GLU A 51 15.51 -9.86 2.61
CA GLU A 51 15.81 -11.16 3.21
C GLU A 51 17.18 -11.18 3.90
N GLU A 52 18.13 -10.39 3.39
CA GLU A 52 19.47 -10.23 3.98
C GLU A 52 19.48 -9.36 5.25
N VAL A 53 18.39 -8.64 5.54
CA VAL A 53 18.31 -7.74 6.70
C VAL A 53 18.12 -8.54 8.00
N PRO A 54 18.87 -8.24 9.08
CA PRO A 54 18.71 -8.89 10.38
C PRO A 54 17.27 -8.86 10.89
N ALA A 55 16.79 -9.96 11.49
CA ALA A 55 15.39 -10.15 11.84
C ALA A 55 14.76 -8.99 12.63
N ARG A 56 15.47 -8.43 13.62
CA ARG A 56 14.99 -7.28 14.42
C ARG A 56 14.73 -6.05 13.56
N LEU A 57 15.67 -5.70 12.68
CA LEU A 57 15.54 -4.56 11.76
C LEU A 57 14.50 -4.83 10.67
N ARG A 58 14.39 -6.07 10.20
CA ARG A 58 13.41 -6.48 9.19
C ARG A 58 11.98 -6.26 9.67
N THR A 59 11.64 -6.66 10.89
CA THR A 59 10.29 -6.43 11.46
C THR A 59 9.97 -4.94 11.56
N GLN A 60 10.94 -4.13 11.97
CA GLN A 60 10.78 -2.68 12.06
C GLN A 60 10.61 -2.04 10.68
N LEU A 61 11.36 -2.49 9.68
CA LEU A 61 11.30 -2.04 8.30
C LEU A 61 9.94 -2.38 7.68
N LEU A 62 9.45 -3.61 7.85
CA LEU A 62 8.12 -4.00 7.39
C LEU A 62 7.00 -3.21 8.08
N LYS A 63 7.14 -2.94 9.37
CA LYS A 63 6.18 -2.12 10.13
C LYS A 63 6.17 -0.66 9.66
N SER A 64 7.33 -0.09 9.35
CA SER A 64 7.44 1.30 8.91
C SER A 64 7.02 1.49 7.45
N THR A 65 7.30 0.54 6.55
CA THR A 65 6.99 0.62 5.11
C THR A 65 5.59 0.15 4.72
N ASN A 66 4.88 -0.55 5.62
CA ASN A 66 3.45 -0.90 5.45
C ASN A 66 2.52 -0.05 6.32
N GLY A 67 3.05 0.96 7.01
CA GLY A 67 2.25 1.85 7.86
C GLY A 67 1.33 2.76 7.06
N ALA A 68 0.32 3.35 7.71
CA ALA A 68 -0.55 4.35 7.08
C ALA A 68 0.22 5.59 6.58
N ASN A 69 1.41 5.85 7.17
CA ASN A 69 2.25 7.01 6.87
C ASN A 69 3.37 6.70 5.87
N SER A 70 3.51 5.47 5.39
CA SER A 70 4.49 5.14 4.35
C SER A 70 3.95 5.39 2.95
N ALA A 71 4.81 5.89 2.08
CA ALA A 71 4.53 6.04 0.65
C ALA A 71 5.62 5.34 -0.17
N THR A 72 5.19 4.67 -1.24
CA THR A 72 6.09 4.07 -2.23
C THR A 72 6.15 4.98 -3.44
N ILE A 73 7.34 5.46 -3.78
CA ILE A 73 7.58 6.23 -5.01
C ILE A 73 7.98 5.24 -6.10
N LEU A 74 7.18 5.17 -7.17
CA LEU A 74 7.47 4.36 -8.35
C LEU A 74 7.87 5.27 -9.51
N ILE A 75 9.09 5.09 -10.02
CA ILE A 75 9.62 5.85 -11.16
C ILE A 75 9.61 4.92 -12.37
N ALA A 76 8.93 5.36 -13.44
CA ALA A 76 8.84 4.62 -14.69
C ALA A 76 8.88 5.58 -15.88
N ASP A 77 9.33 5.08 -17.03
CA ASP A 77 9.32 5.80 -18.30
C ASP A 77 7.88 6.01 -18.82
N GLN A 78 7.72 6.71 -19.95
CA GLN A 78 6.39 7.00 -20.49
C GLN A 78 5.57 5.73 -20.80
N ARG A 79 6.22 4.65 -21.26
CA ARG A 79 5.55 3.37 -21.53
C ARG A 79 5.24 2.64 -20.23
N GLY A 80 6.19 2.58 -19.30
CA GLY A 80 5.99 1.99 -17.97
C GLY A 80 4.87 2.65 -17.18
N ARG A 81 4.70 3.98 -17.26
CA ARG A 81 3.55 4.67 -16.64
C ARG A 81 2.20 4.15 -17.16
N LYS A 82 2.07 3.84 -18.45
CA LYS A 82 0.82 3.32 -19.03
C LYS A 82 0.51 1.91 -18.54
N GLU A 83 1.53 1.05 -18.48
CA GLU A 83 1.38 -0.32 -17.98
C GLU A 83 1.07 -0.35 -16.47
N ILE A 84 1.75 0.50 -15.68
CA ILE A 84 1.45 0.63 -14.24
C ILE A 84 0.04 1.15 -14.04
N ALA A 85 -0.39 2.17 -14.77
CA ALA A 85 -1.76 2.69 -14.66
C ALA A 85 -2.80 1.61 -15.00
N LYS A 86 -2.52 0.74 -15.98
CA LYS A 86 -3.37 -0.40 -16.35
C LYS A 86 -3.40 -1.46 -15.24
N ALA A 87 -2.26 -1.77 -14.63
CA ALA A 87 -2.18 -2.70 -13.50
C ALA A 87 -2.88 -2.15 -12.26
N MET A 88 -2.67 -0.88 -11.92
CA MET A 88 -3.28 -0.20 -10.77
C MET A 88 -4.80 -0.17 -10.82
N ARG A 89 -5.41 -0.09 -12.02
CA ARG A 89 -6.87 -0.19 -12.19
C ARG A 89 -7.45 -1.55 -11.80
N LYS A 90 -6.64 -2.61 -11.79
CA LYS A 90 -7.07 -3.97 -11.41
C LYS A 90 -6.94 -4.25 -9.91
N LEU A 91 -6.26 -3.38 -9.16
CA LEU A 91 -6.20 -3.51 -7.71
C LEU A 91 -7.48 -2.91 -7.09
N PRO A 92 -8.04 -3.53 -6.04
CA PRO A 92 -9.12 -2.92 -5.26
C PRO A 92 -8.63 -1.56 -4.76
N GLY A 93 -9.34 -0.51 -5.14
CA GLY A 93 -8.84 0.86 -5.03
C GLY A 93 -8.50 1.27 -3.59
N PRO A 94 -7.74 2.37 -3.41
CA PRO A 94 -7.44 2.92 -2.08
C PRO A 94 -8.70 3.22 -1.25
N ALA A 95 -9.82 3.52 -1.91
CA ALA A 95 -11.13 3.65 -1.26
C ALA A 95 -11.65 2.33 -0.68
N GLN A 96 -11.43 1.20 -1.37
CA GLN A 96 -11.81 -0.13 -0.89
C GLN A 96 -10.93 -0.57 0.29
N ARG A 97 -9.63 -0.25 0.27
CA ARG A 97 -8.77 -0.43 1.45
C ARG A 97 -9.21 0.42 2.65
N ARG A 98 -9.63 1.67 2.44
CA ARG A 98 -10.21 2.52 3.50
C ARG A 98 -11.52 1.97 4.04
N LEU A 99 -12.39 1.45 3.17
CA LEU A 99 -13.67 0.84 3.56
C LEU A 99 -13.47 -0.46 4.35
N ILE A 100 -12.56 -1.33 3.90
CA ILE A 100 -12.19 -2.55 4.63
C ILE A 100 -11.57 -2.19 5.99
N HIS A 101 -10.72 -1.15 6.03
CA HIS A 101 -10.16 -0.66 7.30
C HIS A 101 -11.24 -0.07 8.21
N SER A 102 -12.24 0.66 7.70
CA SER A 102 -13.32 1.20 8.53
C SER A 102 -14.24 0.11 9.07
N ILE A 103 -14.49 -0.95 8.31
CA ILE A 103 -15.32 -2.08 8.76
C ILE A 103 -14.56 -2.89 9.82
N LEU A 104 -13.29 -3.22 9.58
CA LEU A 104 -12.45 -3.93 10.56
C LEU A 104 -12.12 -3.07 11.81
N SER A 105 -12.07 -1.73 11.68
CA SER A 105 -11.88 -0.82 12.82
C SER A 105 -13.18 -0.55 13.59
N SER A 106 -14.35 -0.81 12.99
CA SER A 106 -15.65 -0.63 13.64
C SER A 106 -15.94 -1.74 14.66
N GLU A 107 -15.34 -2.92 14.51
CA GLU A 107 -15.52 -4.04 15.45
C GLU A 107 -14.49 -4.06 16.59
N ALA A 108 -13.46 -3.21 16.54
CA ALA A 108 -12.34 -3.22 17.49
C ALA A 108 -12.10 -1.87 18.19
N SER A 109 -13.14 -1.17 18.64
CA SER A 109 -12.91 0.02 19.48
C SER A 109 -13.98 0.30 20.56
N PRO A 110 -13.84 -0.30 21.75
CA PRO A 110 -14.15 0.39 23.00
C PRO A 110 -13.11 1.50 23.32
N GLY A 111 -12.13 1.74 22.45
CA GLY A 111 -11.03 2.70 22.63
C GLY A 111 -11.33 4.13 22.14
N ALA A 112 -12.24 4.33 21.18
CA ALA A 112 -12.59 5.66 20.67
C ALA A 112 -13.26 6.54 21.73
N ALA A 113 -13.89 5.92 22.74
CA ALA A 113 -14.49 6.61 23.87
C ALA A 113 -13.48 7.02 24.96
N ARG A 114 -12.20 6.66 24.86
CA ARG A 114 -11.20 6.90 25.91
C ARG A 114 -10.47 8.25 25.77
N TRP A 115 -10.67 8.97 24.66
CA TRP A 115 -10.07 10.28 24.40
C TRP A 115 -10.99 11.48 24.74
N LEU A 116 -12.29 11.24 25.00
CA LEU A 116 -13.16 12.27 25.59
C LEU A 116 -12.99 12.25 27.11
N THR A 117 -12.50 13.37 27.67
CA THR A 117 -12.49 13.59 29.11
C THR A 117 -13.89 13.32 29.69
N PRO A 118 -13.99 12.68 30.87
CA PRO A 118 -15.27 12.26 31.45
C PRO A 118 -16.27 13.42 31.56
N VAL A 119 -15.79 14.64 31.85
CA VAL A 119 -16.58 15.87 31.93
C VAL A 119 -17.32 16.18 30.62
N ARG A 120 -16.68 15.99 29.47
CA ARG A 120 -17.27 16.32 28.16
C ARG A 120 -18.38 15.34 27.77
N LYS A 121 -18.30 14.09 28.24
CA LYS A 121 -19.37 13.10 28.06
C LYS A 121 -20.62 13.47 28.87
N TRP A 122 -20.44 13.83 30.13
CA TRP A 122 -21.55 14.26 31.00
C TRP A 122 -22.23 15.53 30.47
N ALA A 123 -21.45 16.47 29.92
CA ALA A 123 -22.00 17.67 29.28
C ALA A 123 -22.89 17.34 28.07
N ILE A 124 -22.46 16.43 27.18
CA ILE A 124 -23.24 16.03 26.00
C ILE A 124 -24.56 15.35 26.43
N VAL A 125 -24.49 14.46 27.42
CA VAL A 125 -25.70 13.77 27.94
C VAL A 125 -26.67 14.78 28.56
N ALA A 126 -26.18 15.75 29.34
CA ALA A 126 -27.02 16.78 29.95
C ALA A 126 -27.72 17.65 28.89
N VAL A 127 -27.01 18.06 27.83
CA VAL A 127 -27.58 18.85 26.74
C VAL A 127 -28.68 18.08 26.00
N LEU A 128 -28.45 16.80 25.69
CA LEU A 128 -29.46 15.97 25.03
C LEU A 128 -30.69 15.78 25.91
N ALA A 129 -30.49 15.51 27.21
CA ALA A 129 -31.60 15.38 28.16
C ALA A 129 -32.41 16.68 28.29
N ALA A 130 -31.73 17.83 28.40
CA ALA A 130 -32.39 19.13 28.46
C ALA A 130 -33.17 19.45 27.18
N ALA A 131 -32.61 19.16 26.00
CA ALA A 131 -33.30 19.32 24.72
C ALA A 131 -34.55 18.44 24.61
N THR A 132 -34.48 17.18 25.06
CA THR A 132 -35.65 16.29 25.09
C THR A 132 -36.73 16.78 26.06
N LEU A 133 -36.36 17.25 27.25
CA LEU A 133 -37.31 17.81 28.21
C LEU A 133 -37.97 19.10 27.70
N ALA A 134 -37.20 19.97 27.05
CA ALA A 134 -37.73 21.19 26.45
C ALA A 134 -38.74 20.87 25.33
N LEU A 135 -38.46 19.88 24.49
CA LEU A 135 -39.40 19.40 23.46
C LEU A 135 -40.70 18.86 24.07
N VAL A 136 -40.59 18.03 25.12
CA VAL A 136 -41.77 17.50 25.82
C VAL A 136 -42.59 18.62 26.44
N ALA A 137 -41.95 19.53 27.17
CA ALA A 137 -42.63 20.68 27.78
C ALA A 137 -43.31 21.58 26.74
N PHE A 138 -42.64 21.84 25.61
CA PHE A 138 -43.20 22.60 24.50
C PHE A 138 -44.46 21.95 23.94
N VAL A 139 -44.46 20.64 23.73
CA VAL A 139 -45.63 19.89 23.25
C VAL A 139 -46.79 19.93 24.24
N PHE A 140 -46.52 19.87 25.55
CA PHE A 140 -47.56 19.94 26.58
C PHE A 140 -48.12 21.34 26.82
N LEU A 141 -47.33 22.40 26.59
CA LEU A 141 -47.75 23.78 26.79
C LEU A 141 -48.51 24.36 25.58
N HIS A 142 -48.30 23.80 24.39
CA HIS A 142 -48.98 24.18 23.14
C HIS A 142 -50.13 23.24 22.74
N ARG A 143 -50.52 22.31 23.62
CA ARG A 143 -51.70 21.47 23.48
C ARG A 143 -52.80 21.94 24.43
#